data_AF-A0A7S1JUS3-F1
#
_entry.id   AF-A0A7S1JUS3-F1
#
_cell.length_a   1.000
_cell.length_b   1.000
_cell.length_c   1.000
_cell.angle_alpha   90.00
_cell.angle_beta   90.00
_cell.angle_gamma   90.00
#
_symmetry.space_group_name_H-M   'P 1'
#
loop_
_entity.id
_entity.type
_entity.pdbx_description
1 polymer ?
#
loop_
_entity_poly.entity_id
_entity_poly.type
_entity_poly.pdbx_seq_one_letter_code
_entity_poly.pdbx_strand_id
1 'polypeptide(L)'
;MDNKMTRRSFRRDFDQMYHEQFRKTRLCRWYEQGRCDFPNCRFAHGIHELRQRPSLRCTSICPALTRWGACTNPQCEFAHSKSELRATPIFDRTVPCREWLSGHCENPNCRWRHSESE
;
A
#
# COMPACT_ATOMS: atom_id res chain seq x y z
N MET A 1 -7.16 22.62 -18.36
CA MET A 1 -8.04 21.75 -17.56
C MET A 1 -7.26 21.34 -16.33
N ASP A 2 -7.27 22.20 -15.31
CA ASP A 2 -6.42 22.08 -14.12
C ASP A 2 -7.05 21.12 -13.10
N ASN A 3 -6.69 19.84 -13.15
CA ASN A 3 -7.04 18.89 -12.09
C ASN A 3 -6.07 19.04 -10.89
N LYS A 4 -6.16 20.16 -10.18
CA LYS A 4 -5.37 20.41 -8.96
C LYS A 4 -5.96 19.58 -7.82
N MET A 5 -5.55 18.32 -7.74
CA MET A 5 -5.88 17.41 -6.65
C MET A 5 -5.45 18.04 -5.31
N THR A 6 -6.41 18.52 -4.53
CA THR A 6 -6.11 19.21 -3.27
C THR A 6 -5.52 18.24 -2.25
N ARG A 7 -4.66 18.72 -1.33
CA ARG A 7 -4.13 17.94 -0.19
C ARG A 7 -5.23 17.23 0.62
N ARG A 8 -6.46 17.77 0.63
CA ARG A 8 -7.64 17.17 1.28
C ARG A 8 -8.24 16.03 0.46
N SER A 9 -8.29 16.14 -0.87
CA SER A 9 -8.78 15.08 -1.77
C SER A 9 -7.85 13.87 -1.72
N PHE A 10 -6.55 14.09 -1.88
CA PHE A 10 -5.55 13.01 -1.89
C PHE A 10 -5.54 12.17 -0.60
N ARG A 11 -5.81 12.80 0.56
CA ARG A 11 -5.95 12.08 1.84
C ARG A 11 -7.16 11.14 1.88
N ARG A 12 -8.27 11.50 1.25
CA ARG A 12 -9.48 10.67 1.19
C ARG A 12 -9.29 9.48 0.28
N ASP A 13 -8.67 9.69 -0.88
CA ASP A 13 -8.39 8.63 -1.85
C ASP A 13 -7.42 7.60 -1.25
N PHE A 14 -6.39 8.06 -0.54
CA PHE A 14 -5.43 7.18 0.13
C PHE A 14 -6.06 6.33 1.25
N ASP A 15 -6.96 6.90 2.06
CA ASP A 15 -7.68 6.16 3.12
C ASP A 15 -8.58 5.06 2.52
N GLN A 16 -9.25 5.37 1.42
CA GLN A 16 -10.07 4.40 0.70
C GLN A 16 -9.22 3.25 0.15
N MET A 17 -8.10 3.55 -0.50
CA MET A 17 -7.16 2.53 -1.00
C MET A 17 -6.58 1.67 0.13
N TYR A 18 -6.26 2.29 1.27
CA TYR A 18 -5.77 1.57 2.45
C TYR A 18 -6.79 0.56 2.95
N HIS A 19 -8.06 0.95 3.05
CA HIS A 19 -9.13 0.04 3.44
C HIS A 19 -9.39 -1.05 2.40
N GLU A 20 -9.27 -0.73 1.10
CA GLU A 20 -9.46 -1.69 0.02
C GLU A 20 -8.45 -2.83 0.06
N GLN A 21 -7.18 -2.50 0.30
CA GLN A 21 -6.10 -3.47 0.40
C GLN A 21 -6.36 -4.58 1.43
N PHE A 22 -7.05 -4.26 2.53
CA PHE A 22 -7.35 -5.21 3.58
C PHE A 22 -8.79 -5.71 3.57
N ARG A 23 -9.56 -5.40 2.51
CA ARG A 23 -10.95 -5.80 2.38
C ARG A 23 -11.06 -7.32 2.44
N LYS A 24 -11.93 -7.81 3.32
CA LYS A 24 -12.21 -9.23 3.56
C LYS A 24 -11.00 -10.06 3.98
N THR A 25 -9.92 -9.46 4.50
CA THR A 25 -8.73 -10.21 4.95
C THR A 25 -8.83 -10.78 6.38
N ARG A 26 -9.95 -10.50 7.07
CA ARG A 26 -10.28 -10.99 8.41
C ARG A 26 -11.78 -11.28 8.49
N LEU A 27 -12.16 -12.26 9.32
CA LEU A 27 -13.55 -12.58 9.59
C LEU A 27 -14.27 -11.46 10.35
N CYS A 28 -15.56 -11.31 10.06
CA CYS A 28 -16.44 -10.34 10.70
C CYS A 28 -16.97 -10.91 12.02
N ARG A 29 -16.45 -10.40 13.14
CA ARG A 29 -16.89 -10.80 14.50
C ARG A 29 -18.39 -10.64 14.74
N TRP A 30 -19.04 -9.68 14.07
CA TRP A 30 -20.48 -9.43 14.23
C TRP A 30 -21.32 -10.39 13.41
N TYR A 31 -20.82 -10.80 12.24
CA TYR A 31 -21.52 -11.80 11.42
C TYR A 31 -21.49 -13.17 12.10
N GLU A 32 -20.36 -13.54 12.71
CA GLU A 32 -20.24 -14.77 13.53
C GLU A 32 -21.26 -14.83 14.67
N GLN A 33 -21.76 -13.67 15.12
CA GLN A 33 -22.78 -13.56 16.16
C GLN A 33 -24.19 -13.36 15.60
N GLY A 34 -24.38 -13.40 14.28
CA GLY A 34 -25.67 -13.13 13.62
C GLY A 34 -26.12 -11.67 13.68
N ARG A 35 -25.21 -10.72 13.90
CA ARG A 35 -25.49 -9.30 14.18
C ARG A 35 -24.88 -8.31 13.18
N CYS A 36 -24.34 -8.78 12.06
CA CYS A 36 -23.83 -7.89 11.02
C CYS A 36 -24.94 -7.50 10.04
N ASP A 37 -25.26 -6.22 9.99
CA ASP A 37 -26.25 -5.60 9.10
C ASP A 37 -25.62 -4.74 8.00
N PHE A 38 -24.28 -4.64 7.96
CA PHE A 38 -23.56 -3.82 7.00
C PHE A 38 -23.56 -4.45 5.60
N PRO A 39 -24.22 -3.83 4.60
CA PRO A 39 -24.30 -4.39 3.24
C PRO A 39 -22.93 -4.45 2.55
N ASN A 40 -22.05 -3.49 2.85
CA ASN A 40 -20.68 -3.42 2.35
C ASN A 40 -19.67 -3.68 3.46
N CYS A 41 -19.93 -4.71 4.29
CA CYS A 41 -19.02 -5.06 5.39
C CYS A 41 -17.60 -5.31 4.85
N ARG A 42 -16.60 -4.62 5.41
CA ARG A 42 -15.19 -4.76 5.00
C ARG A 42 -14.54 -6.04 5.52
N PHE A 43 -15.21 -6.79 6.37
CA PHE A 43 -14.75 -8.07 6.92
C PHE A 43 -15.50 -9.24 6.27
N ALA A 44 -14.89 -10.42 6.26
CA ALA A 44 -15.43 -11.63 5.63
C ALA A 44 -16.56 -12.25 6.47
N HIS A 45 -17.69 -12.55 5.85
CA HIS A 45 -18.86 -13.23 6.44
C HIS A 45 -18.74 -14.76 6.34
N GLY A 46 -17.52 -15.27 6.52
CA GLY A 46 -17.18 -16.69 6.41
C GLY A 46 -15.91 -16.89 5.60
N ILE A 47 -15.40 -18.13 5.63
CA ILE A 47 -14.15 -18.51 4.95
C ILE A 47 -14.24 -18.30 3.43
N HIS A 48 -15.43 -18.45 2.84
CA HIS A 48 -15.66 -18.24 1.40
C HIS A 48 -15.45 -16.79 0.94
N GLU A 49 -15.62 -15.80 1.83
CA GLU A 49 -15.29 -14.40 1.54
C GLU A 49 -13.85 -14.03 1.95
N LEU A 50 -13.19 -14.86 2.75
CA LEU A 50 -11.91 -14.54 3.36
C LEU A 50 -10.81 -14.50 2.29
N ARG A 51 -10.22 -13.32 2.10
CA ARG A 51 -9.13 -13.08 1.17
C ARG A 51 -7.78 -13.21 1.85
N GLN A 52 -6.77 -13.61 1.09
CA GLN A 52 -5.39 -13.63 1.56
C GLN A 52 -4.94 -12.21 1.91
N ARG A 53 -4.22 -12.07 3.04
CA ARG A 53 -3.60 -10.81 3.42
C ARG A 53 -2.51 -10.44 2.41
N PRO A 54 -2.46 -9.19 1.93
CA PRO A 54 -1.37 -8.75 1.06
C PRO A 54 -0.05 -8.79 1.83
N SER A 55 1.03 -9.15 1.14
CA SER A 55 2.37 -9.08 1.71
C SER A 55 2.79 -7.62 1.85
N LEU A 56 3.26 -7.25 3.04
CA LEU A 56 3.81 -5.91 3.32
C LEU A 56 5.35 -5.93 3.35
N ARG A 57 5.97 -7.04 2.92
CA ARG A 57 7.42 -7.18 2.92
C ARG A 57 8.04 -6.16 1.98
N CYS A 58 9.04 -5.46 2.50
CA CYS A 58 9.80 -4.41 1.87
C CYS A 58 8.93 -3.24 1.36
N THR A 59 7.78 -2.96 1.99
CA THR A 59 6.92 -1.81 1.60
C THR A 59 7.34 -0.47 2.19
N SER A 60 8.31 -0.51 3.12
CA SER A 60 8.92 0.66 3.77
C SER A 60 10.41 0.41 3.97
N ILE A 61 11.21 1.47 3.95
CA ILE A 61 12.65 1.39 4.25
C ILE A 61 12.84 0.98 5.72
N CYS A 62 13.85 0.15 5.95
CA CYS A 62 14.20 -0.35 7.27
C CYS A 62 14.50 0.80 8.25
N PRO A 63 13.78 0.92 9.37
CA PRO A 63 14.05 1.94 10.37
C PRO A 63 15.45 1.79 10.97
N ALA A 64 15.91 0.55 11.17
CA ALA A 64 17.24 0.24 11.69
C ALA A 64 18.34 0.78 10.77
N LEU A 65 18.23 0.48 9.49
CA LEU A 65 19.15 1.02 8.48
C LEU A 65 19.10 2.56 8.44
N THR A 66 17.91 3.16 8.51
CA THR A 66 17.75 4.62 8.40
C THR A 66 18.34 5.39 9.58
N ARG A 67 18.08 4.93 10.81
CA ARG A 67 18.48 5.67 12.03
C ARG A 67 19.87 5.30 12.52
N TRP A 68 20.33 4.07 12.29
CA TRP A 68 21.62 3.60 12.81
C TRP A 68 22.63 3.26 11.71
N GLY A 69 22.25 3.33 10.42
CA GLY A 69 23.13 3.02 9.29
C GLY A 69 23.32 1.53 9.03
N ALA A 70 22.83 0.66 9.91
CA ALA A 70 22.94 -0.79 9.77
C ALA A 70 21.73 -1.52 10.37
N CYS A 71 21.43 -2.69 9.80
CA CYS A 71 20.44 -3.63 10.34
C CYS A 71 21.05 -5.02 10.34
N THR A 72 21.06 -5.68 11.48
CA THR A 72 21.66 -7.02 11.66
C THR A 72 20.63 -8.14 11.63
N ASN A 73 19.34 -7.83 11.45
CA ASN A 73 18.28 -8.85 11.39
C ASN A 73 18.29 -9.55 10.01
N PRO A 74 18.66 -10.85 9.93
CA PRO A 74 18.68 -11.57 8.66
C PRO A 74 17.28 -11.84 8.08
N GLN A 75 16.23 -11.76 8.92
CA GLN A 75 14.83 -11.91 8.52
C GLN A 75 14.10 -10.56 8.51
N CYS A 76 14.81 -9.46 8.27
CA CYS A 76 14.18 -8.15 8.20
C CYS A 76 13.12 -8.12 7.08
N GLU A 77 11.90 -7.71 7.42
CA GLU A 77 10.80 -7.58 6.46
C GLU A 77 10.73 -6.19 5.82
N PHE A 78 11.65 -5.29 6.14
CA PHE A 78 11.73 -3.96 5.54
C PHE A 78 12.76 -3.94 4.39
N ALA A 79 12.73 -2.88 3.58
CA ALA A 79 13.69 -2.70 2.48
C ALA A 79 15.01 -2.10 3.00
N HIS A 80 16.15 -2.70 2.64
CA HIS A 80 17.50 -2.20 2.89
C HIS A 80 18.09 -1.41 1.71
N SER A 81 17.33 -1.24 0.62
CA SER A 81 17.71 -0.39 -0.50
C SER A 81 16.47 0.14 -1.23
N LYS A 82 16.65 1.14 -2.09
CA LYS A 82 15.56 1.61 -2.97
C LYS A 82 15.08 0.51 -3.92
N SER A 83 15.97 -0.41 -4.32
CA SER A 83 15.67 -1.53 -5.21
C SER A 83 14.86 -2.63 -4.52
N GLU A 84 14.98 -2.78 -3.20
CA GLU A 84 14.14 -3.70 -2.42
C GLU A 84 12.77 -3.11 -2.10
N LEU A 85 12.61 -1.78 -2.16
CA LEU A 85 11.38 -1.11 -1.78
C LEU A 85 10.25 -1.40 -2.78
N ARG A 86 9.21 -2.08 -2.32
CA ARG A 86 8.06 -2.50 -3.11
C ARG A 86 6.82 -1.66 -2.80
N ALA A 87 5.92 -1.54 -3.77
CA ALA A 87 4.54 -1.19 -3.50
C ALA A 87 3.69 -2.47 -3.50
N THR A 88 2.60 -2.46 -2.75
CA THR A 88 1.54 -3.44 -2.97
C THR A 88 0.76 -3.06 -4.24
N PRO A 89 0.07 -3.99 -4.90
CA PRO A 89 -0.55 -3.75 -6.20
C PRO A 89 -1.49 -2.53 -6.24
N ILE A 90 -2.23 -2.28 -5.16
CA ILE A 90 -3.18 -1.14 -5.10
C ILE A 90 -2.46 0.21 -5.02
N PHE A 91 -1.24 0.25 -4.45
CA PHE A 91 -0.47 1.48 -4.27
C PHE A 91 0.60 1.67 -5.34
N ASP A 92 0.80 0.70 -6.22
CA ASP A 92 1.80 0.79 -7.28
C ASP A 92 1.45 1.93 -8.26
N ARG A 93 2.44 2.77 -8.56
CA ARG A 93 2.33 3.90 -9.52
C ARG A 93 1.14 4.84 -9.25
N THR A 94 0.68 4.94 -8.02
CA THR A 94 -0.46 5.84 -7.68
C THR A 94 -0.04 7.28 -7.45
N VAL A 95 1.24 7.53 -7.20
CA VAL A 95 1.79 8.87 -6.96
C VAL A 95 2.88 9.16 -7.98
N PRO A 96 2.95 10.38 -8.56
CA PRO A 96 3.99 10.76 -9.50
C PRO A 96 5.40 10.63 -8.93
N CYS A 97 6.32 10.13 -9.73
CA CYS A 97 7.74 10.07 -9.37
C CYS A 97 8.37 11.47 -9.46
N ARG A 98 8.87 11.97 -8.33
CA ARG A 98 9.51 13.29 -8.28
C ARG A 98 10.76 13.39 -9.16
N GLU A 99 11.58 12.34 -9.19
CA GLU A 99 12.82 12.31 -9.97
C GLU A 99 12.50 12.30 -11.47
N TRP A 100 11.53 11.48 -11.89
CA TRP A 100 11.09 11.44 -13.27
C TRP A 100 10.52 12.79 -13.74
N LEU A 101 9.70 13.44 -12.90
CA LEU A 101 9.20 14.79 -13.19
C LEU A 101 10.33 15.84 -13.27
N SER A 102 11.48 15.55 -12.67
CA SER A 102 12.68 16.39 -12.77
C SER A 102 13.55 16.05 -14.00
N GLY A 103 13.12 15.08 -14.81
CA GLY A 103 13.72 14.72 -16.10
C GLY A 103 14.40 13.35 -16.12
N HIS A 104 14.54 12.64 -15.00
CA HIS A 104 15.30 11.38 -14.97
C HIS A 104 14.96 10.47 -13.79
N CYS A 105 14.74 9.17 -14.05
CA CYS A 105 14.67 8.15 -13.00
C CYS A 105 15.28 6.84 -13.49
N GLU A 106 16.36 6.40 -12.84
CA GLU A 106 17.10 5.18 -13.22
C GLU A 106 16.65 3.93 -12.46
N ASN A 107 15.66 4.04 -11.57
CA ASN A 107 15.20 2.87 -10.82
C ASN A 107 14.28 2.03 -11.71
N PRO A 108 14.70 0.84 -12.17
CA PRO A 108 13.86 -0.02 -13.01
C PRO A 108 12.63 -0.52 -12.26
N ASN A 109 12.68 -0.54 -10.92
CA ASN A 109 11.58 -0.93 -10.03
C ASN A 109 10.95 0.30 -9.35
N CYS A 110 10.90 1.45 -10.03
CA CYS A 110 10.30 2.64 -9.45
C CYS A 110 8.82 2.41 -9.13
N ARG A 111 8.46 2.47 -7.85
CA ARG A 111 7.07 2.34 -7.36
C ARG A 111 6.19 3.55 -7.63
N TRP A 112 6.74 4.60 -8.21
CA TRP A 112 6.07 5.86 -8.48
C TRP A 112 5.81 5.99 -9.98
N ARG A 113 4.75 6.72 -10.34
CA ARG A 113 4.27 6.85 -11.73
C ARG A 113 5.20 7.71 -12.58
N HIS A 114 5.55 7.26 -13.79
CA HIS A 114 6.34 8.03 -14.75
C HIS A 114 5.46 8.65 -15.86
N SER A 115 4.27 8.10 -16.17
CA SER A 115 3.34 8.71 -17.14
C SER A 115 1.87 8.60 -16.72
N GLU A 116 0.97 9.37 -17.34
CA GLU A 116 -0.47 9.25 -17.08
C GLU A 116 -1.09 7.94 -17.58
N SER A 117 -0.39 7.25 -18.47
CA SER A 117 -0.80 6.01 -19.12
C SER A 117 -0.25 4.73 -18.49
N GLU A 118 0.46 4.84 -17.36
CA GLU A 118 1.03 3.71 -16.61
C GLU A 118 0.25 3.33 -15.36
#